data_AF-A0A0G4J4X3-F1
#
_entry.id   AF-A0A0G4J4X3-F1
#
_cell.length_a   1.000
_cell.length_b   1.000
_cell.length_c   1.000
_cell.angle_alpha   90.00
_cell.angle_beta   90.00
_cell.angle_gamma   90.00
#
_symmetry.space_group_name_H-M   'P 1'
#
loop_
_entity.id
_entity.type
_entity.pdbx_description
1 polymer ?
#
loop_
_entity_poly.entity_id
_entity_poly.type
_entity_poly.pdbx_seq_one_letter_code
_entity_poly.pdbx_strand_id
1 'polypeptide(L)'
;MACVLLRPLLLLYCLLAIDASAMRLRLWDYANVDVNSSGVQRDVSRGGLRDLAGSCDGIAERPPLPHLGIADLRPVKGSVERGELSFDQSLEELLDMLNAADYLDAIGMLDRLIDEIAGAVFNDPNNFCSYAEVTEYIARSAASVGVRVPPDVVSVTADRVARMAFHNKCITSLNETNECAAQSIWGHLSYEWFSNTGMFSLQEMDLGRNNIDSVSERAFTGFNNLALLWLERNQIQLIEKGAFIGLSSLATLSLGGNQVRALEDGMFDGLPSLAKLLLEDNTIEWIENSAFDGLCSLAILRLDNNQLERLEAGMFNRLSSLIKLRLDSNRIRTIETGSFDGMSSLVELWLYRNEINVIKKGTFNGLPSLSNLFMFDNLVETIEEGAFDELPSLTVLCLENNRIQSINAGVFDHLSSLTDMWLSGNRISSIEKGAFSGMSSLIALWLAHNEIYAIEKGVFNGLTSLLKLRLSFNDIRWINEGTFDGLPSLTDLYGVRLRRQLFCDRTELPTRSLEANKIYSIDRGAFDGLYSLQTL
;
A
#
# COMPACT_ATOMS: atom_id res chain seq x y z
N MET A 1 -56.15 -9.03 -16.92
CA MET A 1 -57.09 -8.50 -15.91
C MET A 1 -56.96 -9.41 -14.70
N ALA A 2 -56.19 -9.02 -13.68
CA ALA A 2 -56.61 -8.05 -12.66
C ALA A 2 -57.95 -8.51 -12.05
N CYS A 3 -58.09 -8.84 -10.76
CA CYS A 3 -57.53 -8.19 -9.58
C CYS A 3 -57.80 -9.15 -8.40
N VAL A 4 -56.84 -9.38 -7.48
CA VAL A 4 -56.58 -8.57 -6.28
C VAL A 4 -57.63 -8.79 -5.19
N LEU A 5 -57.13 -9.11 -3.98
CA LEU A 5 -57.80 -9.27 -2.67
C LEU A 5 -58.05 -10.71 -2.17
N LEU A 6 -56.97 -11.43 -1.87
CA LEU A 6 -56.92 -12.23 -0.62
C LEU A 6 -55.55 -12.14 0.06
N ARG A 7 -54.86 -11.02 -0.18
CA ARG A 7 -53.60 -10.61 0.44
C ARG A 7 -53.73 -9.82 1.78
N PRO A 8 -54.92 -9.61 2.40
CA PRO A 8 -54.96 -9.11 3.79
C PRO A 8 -55.63 -10.03 4.83
N LEU A 9 -56.08 -11.25 4.50
CA LEU A 9 -56.69 -12.17 5.50
C LEU A 9 -55.75 -13.30 5.98
N LEU A 10 -54.76 -13.68 5.17
CA LEU A 10 -53.67 -14.55 5.62
C LEU A 10 -52.64 -13.81 6.49
N LEU A 11 -52.67 -12.47 6.46
CA LEU A 11 -51.89 -11.58 7.33
C LEU A 11 -52.51 -11.39 8.73
N LEU A 12 -53.69 -11.96 9.01
CA LEU A 12 -54.31 -11.91 10.34
C LEU A 12 -54.24 -13.25 11.10
N TYR A 13 -53.84 -14.36 10.45
CA TYR A 13 -53.70 -15.68 11.11
C TYR A 13 -52.25 -16.00 11.54
N CYS A 14 -51.25 -15.24 11.08
CA CYS A 14 -49.86 -15.41 11.50
C CYS A 14 -49.43 -14.52 12.68
N LEU A 15 -50.37 -13.83 13.34
CA LEU A 15 -50.08 -13.01 14.52
C LEU A 15 -50.55 -13.61 15.86
N LEU A 16 -51.22 -14.76 15.86
CA LEU A 16 -51.74 -15.37 17.09
C LEU A 16 -51.76 -16.90 17.00
N ALA A 17 -50.58 -17.54 17.09
CA ALA A 17 -50.43 -18.91 17.56
C ALA A 17 -48.98 -19.16 17.98
N ILE A 18 -48.63 -18.65 19.16
CA ILE A 18 -47.59 -19.26 19.98
C ILE A 18 -48.19 -20.58 20.45
N ASP A 19 -47.77 -21.72 19.90
CA ASP A 19 -47.44 -22.90 20.72
C ASP A 19 -46.72 -24.01 19.94
N ALA A 20 -45.64 -24.49 20.57
CA ALA A 20 -44.99 -25.78 20.49
C ALA A 20 -45.04 -26.61 19.18
N SER A 21 -43.87 -26.80 18.56
CA SER A 21 -43.39 -28.15 18.19
C SER A 21 -41.86 -28.15 18.12
N ALA A 22 -41.23 -29.02 18.91
CA ALA A 22 -39.79 -29.21 18.96
C ALA A 22 -39.24 -29.67 17.59
N MET A 23 -38.06 -29.20 17.21
CA MET A 23 -37.47 -29.43 15.88
C MET A 23 -36.29 -30.41 15.97
N ARG A 24 -36.40 -31.60 15.38
CA ARG A 24 -35.48 -32.75 15.61
C ARG A 24 -34.27 -32.72 14.67
N LEU A 25 -33.09 -32.35 15.18
CA LEU A 25 -31.79 -32.45 14.47
C LEU A 25 -31.19 -33.86 14.61
N ARG A 26 -30.42 -34.29 13.62
CA ARG A 26 -29.52 -35.46 13.72
C ARG A 26 -28.12 -35.03 13.31
N LEU A 27 -27.13 -35.38 14.12
CA LEU A 27 -25.71 -35.15 13.84
C LEU A 27 -25.05 -36.47 13.40
N TRP A 28 -23.97 -36.37 12.62
CA TRP A 28 -23.14 -37.54 12.29
C TRP A 28 -22.62 -38.20 13.58
N ASP A 29 -22.65 -39.54 13.59
CA ASP A 29 -22.47 -40.44 14.74
C ASP A 29 -23.70 -40.66 15.67
N TYR A 30 -24.90 -40.68 15.09
CA TYR A 30 -26.14 -41.18 15.73
C TYR A 30 -26.63 -40.43 16.99
N ALA A 31 -26.36 -39.12 17.10
CA ALA A 31 -27.02 -38.28 18.10
C ALA A 31 -28.23 -37.56 17.50
N ASN A 32 -29.41 -37.72 18.11
CA ASN A 32 -30.59 -36.88 17.85
C ASN A 32 -30.55 -35.66 18.80
N VAL A 33 -30.80 -34.45 18.30
CA VAL A 33 -30.96 -33.21 19.08
C VAL A 33 -32.25 -32.46 18.70
N ASP A 34 -33.32 -32.55 19.49
CA ASP A 34 -34.47 -31.65 19.33
C ASP A 34 -34.17 -30.23 19.83
N VAL A 35 -34.18 -29.26 18.92
CA VAL A 35 -34.03 -27.84 19.22
C VAL A 35 -35.39 -27.19 19.39
N ASN A 36 -35.58 -26.57 20.55
CA ASN A 36 -36.73 -25.76 20.85
C ASN A 36 -36.49 -24.33 20.35
N SER A 37 -37.20 -23.92 19.30
CA SER A 37 -37.14 -22.55 18.75
C SER A 37 -37.49 -21.48 19.78
N SER A 38 -38.34 -21.79 20.77
CA SER A 38 -38.69 -20.86 21.87
C SER A 38 -37.60 -20.73 22.94
N GLY A 39 -36.71 -21.72 23.07
CA GLY A 39 -35.53 -21.67 23.94
C GLY A 39 -34.43 -20.79 23.36
N VAL A 40 -34.12 -20.99 22.07
CA VAL A 40 -33.20 -20.12 21.30
C VAL A 40 -33.70 -18.68 21.32
N GLN A 41 -34.99 -18.45 21.03
CA GLN A 41 -35.57 -17.11 21.10
C GLN A 41 -35.45 -16.47 22.49
N ARG A 42 -35.64 -17.21 23.58
CA ARG A 42 -35.56 -16.65 24.95
C ARG A 42 -34.15 -16.23 25.35
N ASP A 43 -33.12 -16.96 24.95
CA ASP A 43 -31.73 -16.63 25.28
C ASP A 43 -31.14 -15.55 24.36
N VAL A 44 -31.57 -15.53 23.08
CA VAL A 44 -31.22 -14.49 22.10
C VAL A 44 -31.86 -13.15 22.46
N SER A 45 -33.17 -13.13 22.77
CA SER A 45 -33.94 -11.88 22.98
C SER A 45 -33.68 -11.15 24.30
N ARG A 46 -32.85 -11.68 25.20
CA ARG A 46 -32.47 -11.03 26.47
C ARG A 46 -31.19 -10.19 26.38
N GLY A 47 -30.60 -10.02 25.20
CA GLY A 47 -29.31 -9.33 25.06
C GLY A 47 -28.11 -10.16 25.52
N GLY A 48 -28.32 -11.41 25.97
CA GLY A 48 -27.26 -12.28 26.46
C GLY A 48 -26.21 -12.61 25.40
N LEU A 49 -26.59 -12.72 24.12
CA LEU A 49 -25.62 -12.85 23.01
C LEU A 49 -24.78 -11.60 22.80
N ARG A 50 -25.38 -10.43 22.98
CA ARG A 50 -24.69 -9.14 22.88
C ARG A 50 -23.72 -8.92 24.04
N ASP A 51 -24.10 -9.36 25.24
CA ASP A 51 -23.25 -9.32 26.44
C ASP A 51 -22.12 -10.37 26.39
N LEU A 52 -22.37 -11.53 25.76
CA LEU A 52 -21.38 -12.59 25.52
C LEU A 52 -20.39 -12.23 24.39
N ALA A 53 -20.84 -11.48 23.39
CA ALA A 53 -20.06 -11.17 22.18
C ALA A 53 -19.36 -9.79 22.19
N GLY A 54 -19.17 -9.13 23.35
CA GLY A 54 -18.50 -7.82 23.49
C GLY A 54 -17.06 -7.71 22.90
N SER A 55 -16.24 -6.72 23.28
CA SER A 55 -14.88 -6.45 22.74
C SER A 55 -14.03 -7.69 22.37
N CYS A 56 -13.54 -7.87 21.13
CA CYS A 56 -12.93 -9.12 20.63
C CYS A 56 -11.75 -9.71 21.42
N ASP A 57 -11.22 -8.97 22.40
CA ASP A 57 -10.32 -9.52 23.42
C ASP A 57 -10.92 -10.77 24.09
N GLY A 58 -10.15 -11.87 24.00
CA GLY A 58 -10.47 -13.10 24.71
C GLY A 58 -11.64 -13.90 24.13
N ILE A 59 -11.95 -13.81 22.83
CA ILE A 59 -12.93 -14.70 22.17
C ILE A 59 -12.64 -16.18 22.43
N ALA A 60 -11.36 -16.55 22.52
CA ALA A 60 -10.90 -17.87 22.92
C ALA A 60 -11.31 -18.28 24.35
N GLU A 61 -11.59 -17.33 25.25
CA GLU A 61 -11.96 -17.60 26.65
C GLU A 61 -13.46 -17.44 26.92
N ARG A 62 -14.23 -17.04 25.92
CA ARG A 62 -15.67 -16.79 26.08
C ARG A 62 -16.49 -18.05 26.19
N PRO A 63 -17.63 -17.98 26.92
CA PRO A 63 -18.62 -19.04 26.89
C PRO A 63 -19.13 -19.19 25.46
N PRO A 64 -19.23 -20.43 24.95
CA PRO A 64 -19.86 -20.68 23.66
C PRO A 64 -21.33 -20.23 23.66
N LEU A 65 -21.91 -20.03 22.47
CA LEU A 65 -23.34 -19.73 22.29
C LEU A 65 -24.21 -20.64 23.21
N PRO A 66 -25.26 -20.10 23.86
CA PRO A 66 -26.01 -20.78 24.91
C PRO A 66 -26.43 -22.21 24.54
N HIS A 67 -26.25 -23.13 25.49
CA HIS A 67 -26.46 -24.56 25.33
C HIS A 67 -27.91 -24.92 24.98
N LEU A 68 -28.09 -25.66 23.89
CA LEU A 68 -29.21 -26.61 23.74
C LEU A 68 -28.68 -28.00 24.07
N GLY A 69 -29.00 -28.50 25.27
CA GLY A 69 -28.45 -29.77 25.76
C GLY A 69 -29.31 -30.98 25.39
N ILE A 70 -28.66 -32.12 25.17
CA ILE A 70 -29.31 -33.45 25.03
C ILE A 70 -30.25 -33.79 26.22
N ALA A 71 -30.06 -33.17 27.38
CA ALA A 71 -30.91 -33.34 28.55
C ALA A 71 -32.35 -32.83 28.35
N ASP A 72 -32.55 -31.87 27.45
CA ASP A 72 -33.86 -31.28 27.12
C ASP A 72 -34.68 -32.14 26.14
N LEU A 73 -34.12 -33.29 25.72
CA LEU A 73 -34.67 -34.24 24.73
C LEU A 73 -35.30 -35.49 25.35
N ARG A 74 -35.29 -35.61 26.68
CA ARG A 74 -35.83 -36.75 27.42
C ARG A 74 -37.28 -37.15 27.06
N PRO A 75 -38.19 -36.24 26.66
CA PRO A 75 -39.55 -36.62 26.26
C PRO A 75 -39.59 -37.50 25.00
N VAL A 76 -38.62 -37.32 24.11
CA VAL A 76 -38.58 -37.93 22.77
C VAL A 76 -38.03 -39.35 22.80
N LYS A 77 -37.10 -39.65 23.72
CA LYS A 77 -36.70 -41.02 24.05
C LYS A 77 -37.90 -41.84 24.56
N GLY A 78 -38.77 -41.22 25.36
CA GLY A 78 -39.98 -41.85 25.88
C GLY A 78 -41.01 -42.22 24.80
N SER A 79 -41.13 -41.49 23.70
CA SER A 79 -42.09 -41.79 22.62
C SER A 79 -41.58 -42.82 21.60
N VAL A 80 -40.25 -42.96 21.44
CA VAL A 80 -39.66 -44.07 20.67
C VAL A 80 -39.75 -45.38 21.43
N GLU A 81 -39.52 -45.38 22.74
CA GLU A 81 -39.66 -46.56 23.61
C GLU A 81 -41.12 -47.03 23.76
N ARG A 82 -42.09 -46.13 23.55
CA ARG A 82 -43.54 -46.44 23.52
C ARG A 82 -44.07 -46.92 22.16
N GLY A 83 -43.23 -46.96 21.12
CA GLY A 83 -43.64 -47.43 19.80
C GLY A 83 -44.61 -46.51 19.06
N GLU A 84 -44.66 -45.22 19.44
CA GLU A 84 -45.49 -44.20 18.78
C GLU A 84 -44.90 -43.75 17.41
N LEU A 85 -43.70 -44.24 17.07
CA LEU A 85 -42.97 -43.97 15.83
C LEU A 85 -42.39 -45.28 15.27
N SER A 86 -42.77 -45.69 14.05
CA SER A 86 -42.29 -46.91 13.36
C SER A 86 -41.61 -46.60 12.02
N PHE A 87 -40.52 -47.30 11.68
CA PHE A 87 -39.94 -47.28 10.32
C PHE A 87 -39.40 -48.67 9.90
N ASP A 88 -39.89 -49.14 8.74
CA ASP A 88 -39.34 -50.23 7.93
C ASP A 88 -38.32 -49.64 6.92
N GLN A 89 -37.31 -50.44 6.53
CA GLN A 89 -36.15 -50.13 5.66
C GLN A 89 -36.46 -49.28 4.40
N SER A 90 -35.57 -48.50 3.75
CA SER A 90 -34.21 -47.97 4.00
C SER A 90 -34.16 -46.57 3.35
N LEU A 91 -34.05 -45.53 4.18
CA LEU A 91 -34.15 -44.10 3.84
C LEU A 91 -32.77 -43.45 3.58
N GLU A 92 -31.69 -44.24 3.66
CA GLU A 92 -30.30 -43.81 3.50
C GLU A 92 -30.04 -43.09 2.16
N GLU A 93 -30.69 -43.49 1.07
CA GLU A 93 -30.51 -42.86 -0.25
C GLU A 93 -31.36 -41.59 -0.46
N LEU A 94 -32.39 -41.36 0.36
CA LEU A 94 -33.20 -40.13 0.33
C LEU A 94 -32.65 -39.06 1.29
N LEU A 95 -31.77 -39.49 2.19
CA LEU A 95 -31.00 -38.72 3.17
C LEU A 95 -29.73 -38.08 2.58
N ASP A 96 -29.28 -38.50 1.39
CA ASP A 96 -28.08 -37.96 0.74
C ASP A 96 -28.30 -36.65 -0.04
N MET A 97 -29.54 -36.33 -0.44
CA MET A 97 -29.77 -35.36 -1.52
C MET A 97 -30.35 -33.97 -1.16
N LEU A 98 -30.92 -33.72 0.03
CA LEU A 98 -31.76 -32.49 0.20
C LEU A 98 -31.69 -31.63 1.49
N ASN A 99 -31.06 -31.99 2.62
CA ASN A 99 -31.39 -31.31 3.91
C ASN A 99 -30.24 -30.78 4.79
N ALA A 100 -29.02 -30.57 4.30
CA ALA A 100 -28.02 -29.81 5.08
C ALA A 100 -27.97 -28.32 4.71
N ALA A 101 -28.26 -28.00 3.45
CA ALA A 101 -28.31 -26.63 2.94
C ALA A 101 -29.72 -26.00 3.08
N ASP A 102 -30.80 -26.74 2.81
CA ASP A 102 -32.19 -26.25 2.96
C ASP A 102 -32.67 -26.21 4.42
N TYR A 103 -32.08 -26.99 5.33
CA TYR A 103 -32.59 -27.12 6.71
C TYR A 103 -32.15 -25.99 7.66
N LEU A 104 -31.05 -25.30 7.32
CA LEU A 104 -30.69 -24.01 7.91
C LEU A 104 -31.40 -22.83 7.22
N ASP A 105 -31.83 -23.02 5.96
CA ASP A 105 -32.53 -22.02 5.14
C ASP A 105 -34.06 -22.02 5.38
N ALA A 106 -34.65 -23.12 5.84
CA ALA A 106 -36.10 -23.36 5.82
C ALA A 106 -36.98 -22.40 6.65
N ILE A 107 -36.48 -21.66 7.64
CA ILE A 107 -37.32 -20.76 8.49
C ILE A 107 -36.57 -19.49 8.95
N GLY A 108 -35.61 -18.97 8.17
CA GLY A 108 -34.89 -17.72 8.51
C GLY A 108 -34.28 -17.73 9.93
N MET A 109 -33.93 -18.92 10.43
CA MET A 109 -33.30 -19.11 11.74
C MET A 109 -31.80 -18.86 11.64
N LEU A 110 -31.17 -19.31 10.54
CA LEU A 110 -29.79 -18.95 10.25
C LEU A 110 -29.68 -17.46 9.96
N ASP A 111 -30.60 -16.88 9.17
CA ASP A 111 -30.62 -15.43 8.93
C ASP A 111 -30.78 -14.65 10.22
N ARG A 112 -31.70 -15.04 11.12
CA ARG A 112 -31.85 -14.40 12.43
C ARG A 112 -30.65 -14.58 13.35
N LEU A 113 -30.00 -15.74 13.32
CA LEU A 113 -28.77 -15.98 14.09
C LEU A 113 -27.61 -15.15 13.53
N ILE A 114 -27.48 -15.06 12.20
CA ILE A 114 -26.50 -14.21 11.54
C ILE A 114 -26.80 -12.73 11.82
N ASP A 115 -28.06 -12.29 11.79
CA ASP A 115 -28.50 -10.94 12.17
C ASP A 115 -28.13 -10.60 13.61
N GLU A 116 -28.33 -11.54 14.55
CA GLU A 116 -28.01 -11.35 15.96
C GLU A 116 -26.51 -11.41 16.23
N ILE A 117 -25.76 -12.32 15.59
CA ILE A 117 -24.29 -12.34 15.65
C ILE A 117 -23.75 -11.05 15.05
N ALA A 118 -24.26 -10.62 13.89
CA ALA A 118 -23.87 -9.38 13.25
C ALA A 118 -24.22 -8.17 14.11
N GLY A 119 -25.40 -8.16 14.73
CA GLY A 119 -25.83 -7.10 15.64
C GLY A 119 -25.03 -7.06 16.94
N ALA A 120 -24.59 -8.21 17.45
CA ALA A 120 -23.81 -8.32 18.66
C ALA A 120 -22.33 -7.95 18.44
N VAL A 121 -21.74 -8.42 17.34
CA VAL A 121 -20.33 -8.18 17.01
C VAL A 121 -20.15 -6.78 16.41
N PHE A 122 -21.05 -6.31 15.54
CA PHE A 122 -20.80 -5.09 14.74
C PHE A 122 -21.52 -3.83 15.21
N ASN A 123 -22.48 -3.88 16.13
CA ASN A 123 -23.09 -2.65 16.63
C ASN A 123 -22.23 -1.92 17.69
N ASP A 124 -21.14 -2.54 18.17
CA ASP A 124 -20.16 -1.87 19.03
C ASP A 124 -18.99 -1.33 18.19
N PRO A 125 -18.80 0.00 18.12
CA PRO A 125 -17.71 0.61 17.35
C PRO A 125 -16.31 0.30 17.90
N ASN A 126 -16.18 -0.28 19.10
CA ASN A 126 -14.89 -0.68 19.68
C ASN A 126 -14.55 -2.17 19.47
N ASN A 127 -15.39 -2.91 18.75
CA ASN A 127 -15.27 -4.35 18.59
C ASN A 127 -14.61 -4.70 17.24
N PHE A 128 -13.37 -5.18 17.27
CA PHE A 128 -12.55 -5.47 16.09
C PHE A 128 -12.25 -6.96 15.98
N CYS A 129 -13.16 -7.73 15.40
CA CYS A 129 -12.96 -9.17 15.26
C CYS A 129 -12.45 -9.45 13.85
N SER A 130 -11.34 -10.17 13.75
CA SER A 130 -10.80 -10.67 12.49
C SER A 130 -11.65 -11.81 11.93
N TYR A 131 -11.47 -12.10 10.65
CA TYR A 131 -12.08 -13.25 9.98
C TYR A 131 -11.80 -14.56 10.71
N ALA A 132 -10.55 -14.74 11.11
CA ALA A 132 -10.11 -15.92 11.83
C ALA A 132 -10.80 -16.05 13.19
N GLU A 133 -10.94 -14.95 13.95
CA GLU A 133 -11.59 -14.97 15.28
C GLU A 133 -13.08 -15.29 15.19
N VAL A 134 -13.78 -14.76 14.18
CA VAL A 134 -15.20 -15.08 13.98
C VAL A 134 -15.37 -16.52 13.50
N THR A 135 -14.52 -16.97 12.59
CA THR A 135 -14.49 -18.37 12.13
C THR A 135 -14.22 -19.32 13.30
N GLU A 136 -13.22 -19.03 14.14
CA GLU A 136 -12.90 -19.80 15.33
C GLU A 136 -14.04 -19.79 16.35
N TYR A 137 -14.66 -18.63 16.58
CA TYR A 137 -15.81 -18.51 17.48
C TYR A 137 -16.98 -19.37 17.01
N ILE A 138 -17.33 -19.33 15.72
CA ILE A 138 -18.39 -20.16 15.13
C ILE A 138 -18.04 -21.65 15.29
N ALA A 139 -16.80 -22.04 14.97
CA ALA A 139 -16.34 -23.42 15.07
C ALA A 139 -16.34 -23.94 16.53
N ARG A 140 -15.85 -23.15 17.48
CA ARG A 140 -15.84 -23.49 18.92
C ARG A 140 -17.24 -23.54 19.50
N SER A 141 -18.10 -22.61 19.11
CA SER A 141 -19.50 -22.59 19.51
C SER A 141 -20.23 -23.85 19.05
N ALA A 142 -20.02 -24.27 17.80
CA ALA A 142 -20.55 -25.54 17.30
C ALA A 142 -19.99 -26.75 18.08
N ALA A 143 -18.67 -26.79 18.30
CA ALA A 143 -18.04 -27.90 19.01
C ALA A 143 -18.56 -28.05 20.46
N SER A 144 -18.88 -26.95 21.13
CA SER A 144 -19.38 -26.96 22.52
C SER A 144 -20.74 -27.63 22.71
N VAL A 145 -21.55 -27.69 21.65
CA VAL A 145 -22.85 -28.37 21.63
C VAL A 145 -22.76 -29.76 20.99
N GLY A 146 -21.54 -30.27 20.81
CA GLY A 146 -21.28 -31.59 20.23
C GLY A 146 -21.48 -31.64 18.71
N VAL A 147 -21.53 -30.49 18.03
CA VAL A 147 -21.68 -30.40 16.58
C VAL A 147 -20.32 -30.12 15.95
N ARG A 148 -19.89 -30.97 15.02
CA ARG A 148 -18.72 -30.67 14.18
C ARG A 148 -19.20 -30.06 12.87
N VAL A 149 -19.00 -28.76 12.69
CA VAL A 149 -19.30 -28.05 11.44
C VAL A 149 -18.10 -28.19 10.50
N PRO A 150 -18.28 -28.59 9.23
CA PRO A 150 -17.19 -28.60 8.26
C PRO A 150 -16.56 -27.21 8.12
N PRO A 151 -15.23 -27.09 7.98
CA PRO A 151 -14.54 -25.80 7.85
C PRO A 151 -15.15 -24.88 6.78
N ASP A 152 -15.56 -25.44 5.64
CA ASP A 152 -16.18 -24.70 4.54
C ASP A 152 -17.51 -24.03 4.95
N VAL A 153 -18.31 -24.70 5.78
CA VAL A 153 -19.58 -24.15 6.28
C VAL A 153 -19.33 -23.04 7.29
N VAL A 154 -18.28 -23.16 8.11
CA VAL A 154 -17.86 -22.09 9.03
C VAL A 154 -17.43 -20.85 8.25
N SER A 155 -16.62 -21.03 7.21
CA SER A 155 -16.15 -19.98 6.32
C SER A 155 -17.32 -19.28 5.62
N VAL A 156 -18.22 -20.03 4.97
CA VAL A 156 -19.42 -19.46 4.32
C VAL A 156 -20.30 -18.68 5.31
N THR A 157 -20.41 -19.15 6.55
CA THR A 157 -21.18 -18.45 7.58
C THR A 157 -20.50 -17.15 8.00
N ALA A 158 -19.18 -17.17 8.21
CA ALA A 158 -18.39 -15.97 8.50
C ALA A 158 -18.48 -14.94 7.36
N ASP A 159 -18.46 -15.40 6.10
CA ASP A 159 -18.63 -14.53 4.92
C ASP A 159 -20.00 -13.86 4.88
N ARG A 160 -21.07 -14.59 5.22
CA ARG A 160 -22.42 -14.01 5.30
C ARG A 160 -22.51 -12.96 6.40
N VAL A 161 -21.93 -13.25 7.56
CA VAL A 161 -21.86 -12.32 8.71
C VAL A 161 -21.10 -11.04 8.31
N ALA A 162 -19.93 -11.16 7.69
CA ALA A 162 -19.12 -10.04 7.21
C ALA A 162 -19.87 -9.21 6.15
N ARG A 163 -20.49 -9.88 5.17
CA ARG A 163 -21.33 -9.23 4.16
C ARG A 163 -22.48 -8.44 4.77
N MET A 164 -23.17 -9.00 5.76
CA MET A 164 -24.29 -8.31 6.40
C MET A 164 -23.82 -7.08 7.19
N ALA A 165 -22.67 -7.17 7.85
CA ALA A 165 -22.02 -6.03 8.50
C ALA A 165 -21.72 -4.91 7.49
N PHE A 166 -21.11 -5.28 6.36
CA PHE A 166 -20.84 -4.38 5.24
C PHE A 166 -22.15 -3.76 4.71
N HIS A 167 -23.18 -4.56 4.44
CA HIS A 167 -24.44 -4.07 3.90
C HIS A 167 -25.14 -3.07 4.84
N ASN A 168 -25.19 -3.38 6.13
CA ASN A 168 -25.87 -2.53 7.11
C ASN A 168 -25.16 -1.19 7.34
N LYS A 169 -23.82 -1.13 7.18
CA LYS A 169 -23.03 0.07 7.48
C LYS A 169 -22.59 0.86 6.25
N CYS A 170 -22.22 0.17 5.17
CA CYS A 170 -21.56 0.80 4.03
C CYS A 170 -22.48 1.15 2.89
N ILE A 171 -23.49 0.34 2.57
CA ILE A 171 -24.25 0.56 1.34
C ILE A 171 -24.96 1.91 1.37
N THR A 172 -25.51 2.29 2.52
CA THR A 172 -26.09 3.63 2.70
C THR A 172 -25.03 4.72 2.59
N SER A 173 -23.89 4.58 3.28
CA SER A 173 -22.82 5.59 3.29
C SER A 173 -22.17 5.78 1.91
N LEU A 174 -21.88 4.69 1.21
CA LEU A 174 -21.33 4.71 -0.14
C LEU A 174 -22.32 5.32 -1.14
N ASN A 175 -23.63 5.10 -0.98
CA ASN A 175 -24.64 5.75 -1.84
C ASN A 175 -24.77 7.26 -1.59
N GLU A 176 -24.52 7.72 -0.37
CA GLU A 176 -24.66 9.13 0.01
C GLU A 176 -23.37 9.93 -0.17
N THR A 177 -22.22 9.31 0.09
CA THR A 177 -20.92 9.99 0.25
C THR A 177 -19.78 9.37 -0.53
N ASN A 178 -19.99 8.22 -1.19
CA ASN A 178 -18.95 7.38 -1.80
C ASN A 178 -17.90 6.83 -0.82
N GLU A 179 -18.05 7.07 0.49
CA GLU A 179 -17.10 6.63 1.52
C GLU A 179 -17.76 5.63 2.47
N CYS A 180 -17.03 4.57 2.80
CA CYS A 180 -17.31 3.73 3.95
C CYS A 180 -16.03 3.42 4.73
N ALA A 181 -15.78 4.19 5.78
CA ALA A 181 -14.77 3.91 6.78
C ALA A 181 -15.45 3.40 8.06
N ALA A 182 -15.58 2.08 8.16
CA ALA A 182 -16.01 1.38 9.36
C ALA A 182 -15.05 0.23 9.63
N GLN A 183 -14.13 0.42 10.58
CA GLN A 183 -13.16 -0.59 11.04
C GLN A 183 -13.79 -1.96 11.43
N SER A 184 -15.12 -2.06 11.50
CA SER A 184 -15.85 -3.33 11.65
C SER A 184 -16.03 -4.14 10.36
N ILE A 185 -15.58 -3.65 9.19
CA ILE A 185 -15.63 -4.40 7.93
C ILE A 185 -14.36 -5.23 7.84
N TRP A 186 -14.49 -6.56 7.75
CA TRP A 186 -13.35 -7.48 7.70
C TRP A 186 -13.60 -8.60 6.70
N GLY A 187 -12.52 -9.29 6.34
CA GLY A 187 -12.54 -10.45 5.45
C GLY A 187 -12.16 -10.12 4.02
N HIS A 188 -12.49 -11.06 3.13
CA HIS A 188 -12.14 -11.00 1.72
C HIS A 188 -13.21 -10.25 0.93
N LEU A 189 -12.77 -9.24 0.18
CA LEU A 189 -13.65 -8.47 -0.69
C LEU A 189 -14.00 -9.30 -1.93
N SER A 190 -15.27 -9.68 -2.07
CA SER A 190 -15.76 -10.50 -3.18
C SER A 190 -16.95 -9.89 -3.89
N TYR A 191 -17.30 -10.44 -5.06
CA TYR A 191 -18.45 -10.00 -5.85
C TYR A 191 -19.75 -9.99 -5.03
N GLU A 192 -19.89 -10.93 -4.11
CA GLU A 192 -21.09 -11.09 -3.31
C GLU A 192 -21.34 -9.91 -2.36
N TRP A 193 -20.30 -9.17 -1.96
CA TRP A 193 -20.44 -7.96 -1.15
C TRP A 193 -21.23 -6.86 -1.85
N PHE A 194 -21.16 -6.83 -3.18
CA PHE A 194 -21.81 -5.80 -3.99
C PHE A 194 -23.04 -6.31 -4.74
N SER A 195 -23.34 -7.60 -4.63
CA SER A 195 -24.50 -8.20 -5.25
C SER A 195 -25.79 -7.51 -4.78
N ASN A 196 -26.67 -7.14 -5.72
CA ASN A 196 -27.96 -6.49 -5.45
C ASN A 196 -27.92 -5.09 -4.80
N THR A 197 -26.78 -4.39 -4.85
CA THR A 197 -26.66 -3.04 -4.26
C THR A 197 -27.15 -1.91 -5.19
N GLY A 198 -27.19 -2.15 -6.51
CA GLY A 198 -27.57 -1.14 -7.51
C GLY A 198 -26.53 -0.03 -7.72
N MET A 199 -25.33 -0.18 -7.15
CA MET A 199 -24.30 0.87 -7.06
C MET A 199 -23.38 0.97 -8.29
N PHE A 200 -23.71 0.27 -9.37
CA PHE A 200 -22.86 0.15 -10.57
C PHE A 200 -22.66 1.47 -11.34
N SER A 201 -23.35 2.54 -10.95
CA SER A 201 -23.14 3.90 -11.47
C SER A 201 -22.11 4.71 -10.68
N LEU A 202 -21.58 4.20 -9.57
CA LEU A 202 -20.57 4.89 -8.78
C LEU A 202 -19.34 5.22 -9.62
N GLN A 203 -18.81 6.43 -9.41
CA GLN A 203 -17.55 6.89 -9.99
C GLN A 203 -16.40 6.86 -8.98
N GLU A 204 -16.72 6.87 -7.69
CA GLU A 204 -15.75 6.78 -6.62
C GLU A 204 -16.28 5.82 -5.55
N MET A 205 -15.35 5.06 -4.97
CA MET A 205 -15.63 4.12 -3.90
C MET A 205 -14.44 4.15 -2.94
N ASP A 206 -14.66 4.71 -1.77
CA ASP A 206 -13.69 4.74 -0.68
C ASP A 206 -14.02 3.65 0.35
N LEU A 207 -13.17 2.64 0.40
CA LEU A 207 -13.16 1.53 1.35
C LEU A 207 -11.89 1.54 2.20
N GLY A 208 -11.23 2.69 2.31
CA GLY A 208 -10.04 2.88 3.12
C GLY A 208 -10.34 2.77 4.62
N ARG A 209 -9.29 2.45 5.40
CA ARG A 209 -9.32 2.41 6.88
C ARG A 209 -10.32 1.40 7.46
N ASN A 210 -10.46 0.27 6.77
CA ASN A 210 -11.23 -0.89 7.20
C ASN A 210 -10.30 -2.05 7.58
N ASN A 211 -10.84 -3.25 7.79
CA ASN A 211 -10.08 -4.47 8.11
C ASN A 211 -10.17 -5.51 6.98
N ILE A 212 -10.22 -5.07 5.71
CA ILE A 212 -10.23 -5.97 4.54
C ILE A 212 -8.88 -6.69 4.46
N ASP A 213 -8.87 -8.01 4.32
CA ASP A 213 -7.65 -8.84 4.35
C ASP A 213 -7.23 -9.36 2.97
N SER A 214 -8.14 -9.37 2.00
CA SER A 214 -7.89 -9.87 0.66
C SER A 214 -8.92 -9.36 -0.34
N VAL A 215 -8.60 -9.46 -1.63
CA VAL A 215 -9.51 -9.13 -2.73
C VAL A 215 -9.60 -10.33 -3.66
N SER A 216 -10.80 -10.91 -3.76
CA SER A 216 -11.06 -12.09 -4.56
C SER A 216 -11.19 -11.77 -6.05
N GLU A 217 -11.01 -12.78 -6.89
CA GLU A 217 -11.23 -12.71 -8.33
C GLU A 217 -12.59 -12.03 -8.63
N ARG A 218 -12.59 -11.07 -9.55
CA ARG A 218 -13.80 -10.40 -10.06
C ARG A 218 -14.64 -9.69 -9.00
N ALA A 219 -14.06 -9.34 -7.85
CA ALA A 219 -14.74 -8.68 -6.74
C ALA A 219 -15.58 -7.46 -7.14
N PHE A 220 -15.12 -6.70 -8.13
CA PHE A 220 -15.76 -5.47 -8.59
C PHE A 220 -16.49 -5.60 -9.95
N THR A 221 -16.92 -6.81 -10.31
CA THR A 221 -17.65 -7.01 -11.56
C THR A 221 -18.90 -6.11 -11.62
N GLY A 222 -19.01 -5.34 -12.71
CA GLY A 222 -20.16 -4.46 -12.97
C GLY A 222 -19.90 -2.98 -12.67
N PHE A 223 -18.86 -2.64 -11.92
CA PHE A 223 -18.46 -1.26 -11.62
C PHE A 223 -17.69 -0.59 -12.78
N ASN A 224 -18.22 -0.70 -14.01
CA ASN A 224 -17.55 -0.24 -15.22
C ASN A 224 -17.36 1.29 -15.27
N ASN A 225 -18.12 2.05 -14.48
CA ASN A 225 -18.04 3.52 -14.39
C ASN A 225 -17.13 4.01 -13.27
N LEU A 226 -16.63 3.11 -12.41
CA LEU A 226 -15.81 3.47 -11.27
C LEU A 226 -14.47 4.01 -11.78
N ALA A 227 -14.13 5.22 -11.36
CA ALA A 227 -12.91 5.93 -11.72
C ALA A 227 -11.90 5.96 -10.57
N LEU A 228 -12.36 5.97 -9.32
CA LEU A 228 -11.53 6.06 -8.12
C LEU A 228 -11.90 4.93 -7.14
N LEU A 229 -10.91 4.12 -6.75
CA LEU A 229 -11.07 3.06 -5.76
C LEU A 229 -10.00 3.20 -4.68
N TRP A 230 -10.44 3.46 -3.46
CA TRP A 230 -9.59 3.63 -2.29
C TRP A 230 -9.70 2.40 -1.39
N LEU A 231 -8.58 1.71 -1.17
CA LEU A 231 -8.43 0.53 -0.31
C LEU A 231 -7.27 0.72 0.68
N GLU A 232 -6.79 1.95 0.89
CA GLU A 232 -5.65 2.19 1.77
C GLU A 232 -5.93 1.88 3.24
N ARG A 233 -4.87 1.60 4.00
CA ARG A 233 -4.92 1.36 5.45
C ARG A 233 -5.91 0.26 5.82
N ASN A 234 -5.89 -0.84 5.05
CA ASN A 234 -6.57 -2.10 5.33
C ASN A 234 -5.52 -3.14 5.80
N GLN A 235 -5.87 -4.42 5.76
CA GLN A 235 -4.99 -5.54 6.09
C GLN A 235 -4.74 -6.44 4.87
N ILE A 236 -4.84 -5.90 3.65
CA ILE A 236 -4.82 -6.69 2.42
C ILE A 236 -3.47 -7.36 2.26
N GLN A 237 -3.45 -8.69 2.30
CA GLN A 237 -2.26 -9.53 2.09
C GLN A 237 -2.31 -10.24 0.73
N LEU A 238 -3.51 -10.58 0.26
CA LEU A 238 -3.74 -11.35 -0.96
C LEU A 238 -4.66 -10.58 -1.91
N ILE A 239 -4.22 -10.42 -3.15
CA ILE A 239 -5.07 -9.97 -4.26
C ILE A 239 -5.04 -11.10 -5.28
N GLU A 240 -6.18 -11.75 -5.49
CA GLU A 240 -6.26 -12.86 -6.43
C GLU A 240 -6.12 -12.37 -7.87
N LYS A 241 -5.67 -13.27 -8.76
CA LYS A 241 -5.62 -13.01 -10.19
C LYS A 241 -7.00 -12.58 -10.70
N GLY A 242 -7.05 -11.46 -11.42
CA GLY A 242 -8.29 -10.92 -11.96
C GLY A 242 -9.21 -10.26 -10.91
N ALA A 243 -8.70 -9.93 -9.72
CA ALA A 243 -9.47 -9.26 -8.66
C ALA A 243 -10.22 -8.01 -9.14
N PHE A 244 -9.60 -7.23 -10.03
CA PHE A 244 -10.13 -5.96 -10.52
C PHE A 244 -10.84 -6.05 -11.88
N ILE A 245 -11.12 -7.26 -12.37
CA ILE A 245 -11.84 -7.44 -13.64
C ILE A 245 -13.23 -6.80 -13.56
N GLY A 246 -13.53 -5.93 -14.53
CA GLY A 246 -14.78 -5.16 -14.60
C GLY A 246 -14.61 -3.67 -14.29
N LEU A 247 -13.43 -3.25 -13.83
CA LEU A 247 -13.09 -1.86 -13.55
C LEU A 247 -12.51 -1.12 -14.77
N SER A 248 -13.22 -1.18 -15.90
CA SER A 248 -12.69 -0.71 -17.20
C SER A 248 -12.39 0.78 -17.28
N SER A 249 -13.04 1.61 -16.45
CA SER A 249 -12.85 3.07 -16.42
C SER A 249 -12.00 3.54 -15.23
N LEU A 250 -11.44 2.62 -14.44
CA LEU A 250 -10.72 2.97 -13.22
C LEU A 250 -9.47 3.74 -13.57
N ALA A 251 -9.35 4.94 -13.03
CA ALA A 251 -8.23 5.85 -13.24
C ALA A 251 -7.25 5.83 -12.06
N THR A 252 -7.73 5.63 -10.83
CA THR A 252 -6.89 5.55 -9.62
C THR A 252 -7.27 4.36 -8.77
N LEU A 253 -6.27 3.56 -8.41
CA LEU A 253 -6.35 2.48 -7.44
C LEU A 253 -5.36 2.76 -6.32
N SER A 254 -5.87 2.90 -5.10
CA SER A 254 -5.07 3.09 -3.89
C SER A 254 -5.10 1.85 -3.03
N LEU A 255 -3.93 1.25 -2.81
CA LEU A 255 -3.69 0.07 -1.98
C LEU A 255 -2.62 0.37 -0.91
N GLY A 256 -2.33 1.65 -0.65
CA GLY A 256 -1.26 2.04 0.27
C GLY A 256 -1.54 1.65 1.72
N GLY A 257 -0.52 1.35 2.53
CA GLY A 257 -0.72 1.00 3.94
C GLY A 257 -1.41 -0.36 4.15
N ASN A 258 -1.13 -1.33 3.29
CA ASN A 258 -1.63 -2.71 3.39
C ASN A 258 -0.46 -3.67 3.71
N GLN A 259 -0.65 -4.97 3.53
CA GLN A 259 0.32 -6.03 3.85
C GLN A 259 0.66 -6.87 2.61
N VAL A 260 0.57 -6.26 1.42
CA VAL A 260 0.90 -6.95 0.16
C VAL A 260 2.39 -7.26 0.15
N ARG A 261 2.74 -8.53 -0.06
CA ARG A 261 4.14 -9.02 -0.05
C ARG A 261 4.75 -9.16 -1.44
N ALA A 262 3.92 -9.37 -2.44
CA ALA A 262 4.31 -9.72 -3.79
C ALA A 262 3.38 -9.07 -4.80
N LEU A 263 3.90 -8.70 -5.97
CA LEU A 263 3.09 -8.37 -7.14
C LEU A 263 3.28 -9.47 -8.18
N GLU A 264 2.23 -10.22 -8.45
CA GLU A 264 2.18 -11.41 -9.30
C GLU A 264 1.38 -11.15 -10.59
N ASP A 265 1.57 -12.01 -11.58
CA ASP A 265 0.90 -12.01 -12.87
C ASP A 265 -0.63 -11.96 -12.75
N GLY A 266 -1.23 -10.97 -13.41
CA GLY A 266 -2.68 -10.82 -13.51
C GLY A 266 -3.39 -10.29 -12.26
N MET A 267 -2.67 -9.87 -11.21
CA MET A 267 -3.27 -9.18 -10.06
C MET A 267 -4.02 -7.90 -10.48
N PHE A 268 -3.53 -7.19 -11.50
CA PHE A 268 -4.10 -5.94 -12.00
C PHE A 268 -4.83 -6.08 -13.34
N ASP A 269 -5.20 -7.30 -13.72
CA ASP A 269 -5.98 -7.57 -14.94
C ASP A 269 -7.32 -6.82 -14.94
N GLY A 270 -7.70 -6.30 -16.11
CA GLY A 270 -8.97 -5.60 -16.30
C GLY A 270 -8.93 -4.09 -16.03
N LEU A 271 -7.74 -3.51 -15.89
CA LEU A 271 -7.49 -2.09 -15.59
C LEU A 271 -6.86 -1.28 -16.76
N PRO A 272 -7.45 -1.27 -17.97
CA PRO A 272 -6.83 -0.65 -19.15
C PRO A 272 -6.69 0.88 -19.08
N SER A 273 -7.52 1.54 -18.28
CA SER A 273 -7.55 3.00 -18.12
C SER A 273 -6.83 3.50 -16.86
N LEU A 274 -6.19 2.60 -16.11
CA LEU A 274 -5.54 2.96 -14.85
C LEU A 274 -4.40 3.92 -15.09
N ALA A 275 -4.50 5.11 -14.49
CA ALA A 275 -3.52 6.18 -14.60
C ALA A 275 -2.64 6.27 -13.35
N LYS A 276 -3.15 5.86 -12.19
CA LYS A 276 -2.44 5.91 -10.90
C LYS A 276 -2.62 4.62 -10.13
N LEU A 277 -1.51 4.01 -9.75
CA LEU A 277 -1.45 2.86 -8.87
C LEU A 277 -0.60 3.21 -7.65
N LEU A 278 -1.22 3.22 -6.48
CA LEU A 278 -0.60 3.61 -5.22
C LEU A 278 -0.43 2.37 -4.34
N LEU A 279 0.82 1.93 -4.15
CA LEU A 279 1.19 0.74 -3.38
C LEU A 279 2.20 1.07 -2.26
N GLU A 280 2.29 2.34 -1.87
CA GLU A 280 3.18 2.78 -0.80
C GLU A 280 2.85 2.12 0.55
N ASP A 281 3.82 2.06 1.45
CA ASP A 281 3.62 1.57 2.82
C ASP A 281 3.05 0.13 2.86
N ASN A 282 3.56 -0.75 1.99
CA ASN A 282 3.26 -2.19 1.99
C ASN A 282 4.51 -2.99 2.41
N THR A 283 4.48 -4.31 2.24
CA THR A 283 5.61 -5.21 2.51
C THR A 283 6.15 -5.87 1.25
N ILE A 284 6.08 -5.19 0.10
CA ILE A 284 6.43 -5.77 -1.20
C ILE A 284 7.93 -6.08 -1.23
N GLU A 285 8.26 -7.35 -1.37
CA GLU A 285 9.64 -7.86 -1.43
C GLU A 285 10.07 -8.14 -2.88
N TRP A 286 9.12 -8.47 -3.76
CA TRP A 286 9.39 -8.86 -5.15
C TRP A 286 8.20 -8.56 -6.07
N ILE A 287 8.49 -8.40 -7.36
CA ILE A 287 7.54 -8.05 -8.42
C ILE A 287 7.85 -8.97 -9.61
N GLU A 288 6.84 -9.68 -10.12
CA GLU A 288 6.95 -10.45 -11.37
C GLU A 288 7.06 -9.53 -12.58
N ASN A 289 7.81 -9.95 -13.60
CA ASN A 289 8.01 -9.18 -14.82
C ASN A 289 6.71 -8.90 -15.60
N SER A 290 5.65 -9.69 -15.40
CA SER A 290 4.33 -9.47 -16.01
C SER A 290 3.29 -8.89 -15.04
N ALA A 291 3.68 -8.53 -13.80
CA ALA A 291 2.75 -8.02 -12.80
C ALA A 291 1.97 -6.77 -13.27
N PHE A 292 2.59 -5.96 -14.14
CA PHE A 292 1.99 -4.73 -14.68
C PHE A 292 1.49 -4.87 -16.13
N ASP A 293 1.42 -6.08 -16.68
CA ASP A 293 0.93 -6.27 -18.04
C ASP A 293 -0.51 -5.73 -18.18
N GLY A 294 -0.79 -5.05 -19.29
CA GLY A 294 -2.10 -4.44 -19.55
C GLY A 294 -2.31 -3.04 -18.97
N LEU A 295 -1.42 -2.53 -18.10
CA LEU A 295 -1.49 -1.19 -17.53
C LEU A 295 -0.94 -0.09 -18.47
N CYS A 296 -1.38 -0.11 -19.73
CA CYS A 296 -0.83 0.75 -20.80
C CYS A 296 -1.02 2.26 -20.57
N SER A 297 -1.96 2.66 -19.71
CA SER A 297 -2.29 4.07 -19.42
C SER A 297 -1.61 4.58 -18.14
N LEU A 298 -0.84 3.74 -17.44
CA LEU A 298 -0.32 4.06 -16.12
C LEU A 298 0.70 5.21 -16.20
N ALA A 299 0.40 6.30 -15.51
CA ALA A 299 1.20 7.51 -15.49
C ALA A 299 1.95 7.70 -14.15
N ILE A 300 1.39 7.19 -13.05
CA ILE A 300 2.00 7.29 -11.71
C ILE A 300 1.98 5.92 -11.04
N LEU A 301 3.16 5.47 -10.64
CA LEU A 301 3.34 4.25 -9.84
C LEU A 301 4.08 4.61 -8.56
N ARG A 302 3.45 4.33 -7.41
CA ARG A 302 4.09 4.45 -6.10
C ARG A 302 4.38 3.09 -5.52
N LEU A 303 5.66 2.83 -5.26
CA LEU A 303 6.18 1.65 -4.57
C LEU A 303 7.08 2.07 -3.39
N ASP A 304 7.00 3.33 -2.96
CA ASP A 304 7.80 3.84 -1.84
C ASP A 304 7.41 3.20 -0.50
N ASN A 305 8.35 3.14 0.45
CA ASN A 305 8.13 2.49 1.76
C ASN A 305 7.73 1.02 1.65
N ASN A 306 8.46 0.25 0.84
CA ASN A 306 8.33 -1.21 0.70
C ASN A 306 9.67 -1.90 1.06
N GLN A 307 9.84 -3.17 0.68
CA GLN A 307 11.00 -3.99 1.03
C GLN A 307 11.77 -4.50 -0.21
N LEU A 308 11.67 -3.80 -1.34
CA LEU A 308 12.34 -4.19 -2.58
C LEU A 308 13.86 -4.14 -2.40
N GLU A 309 14.56 -5.22 -2.72
CA GLU A 309 16.02 -5.31 -2.61
C GLU A 309 16.76 -5.10 -3.94
N ARG A 310 16.09 -5.36 -5.07
CA ARG A 310 16.67 -5.26 -6.41
C ARG A 310 15.63 -4.89 -7.44
N LEU A 311 16.07 -4.22 -8.50
CA LEU A 311 15.28 -4.02 -9.72
C LEU A 311 15.87 -4.92 -10.80
N GLU A 312 15.04 -5.80 -11.34
CA GLU A 312 15.43 -6.79 -12.34
C GLU A 312 15.18 -6.25 -13.76
N ALA A 313 15.88 -6.78 -14.75
CA ALA A 313 15.67 -6.38 -16.14
C ALA A 313 14.23 -6.69 -16.59
N GLY A 314 13.54 -5.68 -17.14
CA GLY A 314 12.18 -5.83 -17.64
C GLY A 314 11.06 -5.79 -16.60
N MET A 315 11.38 -5.53 -15.32
CA MET A 315 10.39 -5.42 -14.23
C MET A 315 9.28 -4.38 -14.50
N PHE A 316 9.60 -3.29 -15.22
CA PHE A 316 8.65 -2.23 -15.59
C PHE A 316 8.34 -2.20 -17.09
N ASN A 317 8.57 -3.33 -17.78
CA ASN A 317 8.29 -3.42 -19.21
C ASN A 317 6.85 -2.98 -19.52
N ARG A 318 6.67 -2.39 -20.70
CA ARG A 318 5.37 -1.90 -21.22
C ARG A 318 4.75 -0.71 -20.48
N LEU A 319 5.34 -0.21 -19.40
CA LEU A 319 4.93 1.03 -18.74
C LEU A 319 5.43 2.27 -19.49
N SER A 320 5.23 2.32 -20.82
CA SER A 320 5.77 3.38 -21.68
C SER A 320 5.16 4.76 -21.43
N SER A 321 3.97 4.81 -20.83
CA SER A 321 3.26 6.04 -20.48
C SER A 321 3.56 6.53 -19.05
N LEU A 322 4.41 5.83 -18.29
CA LEU A 322 4.72 6.17 -16.92
C LEU A 322 5.49 7.49 -16.88
N ILE A 323 5.00 8.45 -16.09
CA ILE A 323 5.56 9.80 -15.93
C ILE A 323 6.33 9.89 -14.62
N LYS A 324 5.83 9.23 -13.57
CA LYS A 324 6.33 9.33 -12.19
C LYS A 324 6.46 7.95 -11.56
N LEU A 325 7.66 7.60 -11.11
CA LEU A 325 7.95 6.33 -10.45
C LEU A 325 8.63 6.56 -9.09
N ARG A 326 7.91 6.24 -8.00
CA ARG A 326 8.44 6.29 -6.64
C ARG A 326 8.93 4.93 -6.19
N LEU A 327 10.21 4.82 -5.89
CA LEU A 327 10.88 3.65 -5.34
C LEU A 327 11.69 4.01 -4.07
N ASP A 328 11.49 5.21 -3.54
CA ASP A 328 12.19 5.69 -2.36
C ASP A 328 11.83 4.92 -1.09
N SER A 329 12.72 4.94 -0.10
CA SER A 329 12.50 4.24 1.18
C SER A 329 12.25 2.74 1.02
N ASN A 330 13.03 2.08 0.16
CA ASN A 330 13.10 0.62 0.00
C ASN A 330 14.48 0.11 0.49
N ARG A 331 14.88 -1.11 0.11
CA ARG A 331 16.19 -1.70 0.41
C ARG A 331 16.99 -1.98 -0.86
N ILE A 332 16.78 -1.18 -1.92
CA ILE A 332 17.32 -1.46 -3.24
C ILE A 332 18.85 -1.32 -3.20
N ARG A 333 19.56 -2.42 -3.46
CA ARG A 333 21.04 -2.47 -3.55
C ARG A 333 21.52 -2.51 -4.98
N THR A 334 20.74 -3.09 -5.88
CA THR A 334 21.14 -3.34 -7.27
C THR A 334 20.01 -2.99 -8.21
N ILE A 335 20.36 -2.25 -9.26
CA ILE A 335 19.51 -1.95 -10.41
C ILE A 335 20.19 -2.62 -11.60
N GLU A 336 19.52 -3.59 -12.22
CA GLU A 336 20.05 -4.27 -13.39
C GLU A 336 19.95 -3.39 -14.64
N THR A 337 20.88 -3.58 -15.57
CA THR A 337 20.77 -2.95 -16.89
C THR A 337 19.49 -3.42 -17.57
N GLY A 338 18.67 -2.49 -18.02
CA GLY A 338 17.38 -2.77 -18.64
C GLY A 338 16.20 -2.83 -17.67
N SER A 339 16.38 -2.52 -16.39
CA SER A 339 15.26 -2.39 -15.45
C SER A 339 14.25 -1.31 -15.85
N PHE A 340 14.69 -0.25 -16.55
CA PHE A 340 13.84 0.87 -16.98
C PHE A 340 13.63 0.92 -18.50
N ASP A 341 13.92 -0.16 -19.23
CA ASP A 341 13.80 -0.18 -20.68
C ASP A 341 12.36 0.14 -21.13
N GLY A 342 12.25 1.03 -22.12
CA GLY A 342 10.96 1.41 -22.72
C GLY A 342 10.14 2.43 -21.92
N MET A 343 10.62 2.92 -20.78
CA MET A 343 9.96 3.97 -19.98
C MET A 343 10.18 5.38 -20.56
N SER A 344 9.85 5.55 -21.84
CA SER A 344 10.17 6.73 -22.64
C SER A 344 9.51 8.03 -22.17
N SER A 345 8.44 7.97 -21.39
CA SER A 345 7.72 9.14 -20.88
C SER A 345 8.06 9.49 -19.42
N LEU A 346 8.97 8.77 -18.78
CA LEU A 346 9.28 9.01 -17.37
C LEU A 346 9.97 10.36 -17.21
N VAL A 347 9.44 11.20 -16.32
CA VAL A 347 9.95 12.56 -16.02
C VAL A 347 10.57 12.62 -14.63
N GLU A 348 10.00 11.89 -13.65
CA GLU A 348 10.42 11.90 -12.25
C GLU A 348 10.70 10.49 -11.75
N LEU A 349 11.93 10.27 -11.27
CA LEU A 349 12.38 9.02 -10.65
C LEU A 349 12.88 9.29 -9.24
N TRP A 350 12.23 8.68 -8.24
CA TRP A 350 12.65 8.75 -6.84
C TRP A 350 13.25 7.42 -6.38
N LEU A 351 14.53 7.44 -6.04
CA LEU A 351 15.33 6.31 -5.55
C LEU A 351 16.01 6.62 -4.21
N TYR A 352 15.72 7.77 -3.59
CA TYR A 352 16.34 8.19 -2.34
C TYR A 352 16.00 7.25 -1.18
N ARG A 353 16.82 7.24 -0.11
CA ARG A 353 16.65 6.32 1.04
C ARG A 353 16.59 4.84 0.62
N ASN A 354 17.58 4.41 -0.17
CA ASN A 354 17.82 3.02 -0.51
C ASN A 354 19.26 2.61 -0.12
N GLU A 355 19.70 1.43 -0.55
CA GLU A 355 21.02 0.88 -0.25
C GLU A 355 21.92 0.82 -1.48
N ILE A 356 21.70 1.69 -2.48
CA ILE A 356 22.44 1.71 -3.75
C ILE A 356 23.86 2.18 -3.50
N ASN A 357 24.87 1.37 -3.87
CA ASN A 357 26.28 1.69 -3.62
C ASN A 357 27.08 2.06 -4.88
N VAL A 358 26.63 1.67 -6.07
CA VAL A 358 27.29 1.97 -7.36
C VAL A 358 26.24 2.36 -8.38
N ILE A 359 26.49 3.46 -9.10
CA ILE A 359 25.72 3.83 -10.30
C ILE A 359 26.53 3.38 -11.51
N LYS A 360 26.09 2.27 -12.12
CA LYS A 360 26.80 1.64 -13.25
C LYS A 360 26.40 2.27 -14.58
N LYS A 361 27.26 2.13 -15.59
CA LYS A 361 26.89 2.41 -16.96
C LYS A 361 25.67 1.59 -17.36
N GLY A 362 24.69 2.26 -17.97
CA GLY A 362 23.46 1.62 -18.42
C GLY A 362 22.37 1.46 -17.35
N THR A 363 22.60 1.91 -16.10
CA THR A 363 21.59 1.86 -15.03
C THR A 363 20.30 2.60 -15.42
N PHE A 364 20.42 3.71 -16.15
CA PHE A 364 19.31 4.59 -16.53
C PHE A 364 18.97 4.55 -18.03
N ASN A 365 19.32 3.46 -18.72
CA ASN A 365 18.93 3.28 -20.11
C ASN A 365 17.40 3.28 -20.25
N GLY A 366 16.90 3.78 -21.39
CA GLY A 366 15.47 3.82 -21.68
C GLY A 366 14.72 5.02 -21.11
N LEU A 367 15.41 6.02 -20.53
CA LEU A 367 14.84 7.19 -19.85
C LEU A 367 15.10 8.54 -20.57
N PRO A 368 14.81 8.70 -21.87
CA PRO A 368 15.16 9.90 -22.63
C PRO A 368 14.44 11.18 -22.18
N SER A 369 13.29 11.06 -21.50
CA SER A 369 12.50 12.20 -21.00
C SER A 369 12.72 12.50 -19.52
N LEU A 370 13.60 11.76 -18.83
CA LEU A 370 13.81 11.96 -17.41
C LEU A 370 14.38 13.34 -17.15
N SER A 371 13.65 14.13 -16.36
CA SER A 371 14.02 15.49 -15.99
C SER A 371 14.60 15.53 -14.57
N ASN A 372 14.02 14.76 -13.65
CA ASN A 372 14.34 14.86 -12.22
C ASN A 372 14.71 13.48 -11.68
N LEU A 373 15.95 13.36 -11.20
CA LEU A 373 16.48 12.13 -10.60
C LEU A 373 16.86 12.39 -9.14
N PHE A 374 16.15 11.73 -8.23
CA PHE A 374 16.36 11.87 -6.79
C PHE A 374 16.99 10.61 -6.19
N MET A 375 18.26 10.69 -5.82
CA MET A 375 19.05 9.57 -5.27
C MET A 375 19.74 9.91 -3.93
N PHE A 376 19.27 10.95 -3.24
CA PHE A 376 19.84 11.35 -1.96
C PHE A 376 19.65 10.28 -0.87
N ASP A 377 20.40 10.36 0.23
CA ASP A 377 20.33 9.40 1.34
C ASP A 377 20.50 7.93 0.88
N ASN A 378 21.45 7.67 -0.03
CA ASN A 378 21.85 6.31 -0.46
C ASN A 378 23.27 5.99 0.04
N LEU A 379 23.87 4.92 -0.49
CA LEU A 379 25.22 4.47 -0.14
C LEU A 379 26.20 4.65 -1.30
N VAL A 380 25.92 5.51 -2.28
CA VAL A 380 26.68 5.59 -3.53
C VAL A 380 28.12 5.99 -3.24
N GLU A 381 29.05 5.10 -3.56
CA GLU A 381 30.50 5.31 -3.42
C GLU A 381 31.15 5.56 -4.78
N THR A 382 30.62 4.98 -5.86
CA THR A 382 31.19 5.04 -7.20
C THR A 382 30.11 5.33 -8.24
N ILE A 383 30.44 6.21 -9.18
CA ILE A 383 29.66 6.48 -10.38
C ILE A 383 30.58 6.13 -11.56
N GLU A 384 30.15 5.20 -12.41
CA GLU A 384 30.91 4.79 -13.59
C GLU A 384 30.86 5.87 -14.69
N GLU A 385 31.91 5.93 -15.51
CA GLU A 385 31.92 6.78 -16.70
C GLU A 385 30.76 6.40 -17.65
N GLY A 386 29.98 7.40 -18.05
CA GLY A 386 28.80 7.21 -18.88
C GLY A 386 27.57 6.63 -18.15
N ALA A 387 27.55 6.66 -16.81
CA ALA A 387 26.37 6.27 -16.02
C ALA A 387 25.09 7.06 -16.38
N PHE A 388 25.25 8.29 -16.90
CA PHE A 388 24.15 9.20 -17.22
C PHE A 388 24.02 9.55 -18.71
N ASP A 389 24.75 8.86 -19.61
CA ASP A 389 24.81 9.18 -21.05
C ASP A 389 23.42 9.25 -21.72
N GLU A 390 22.49 8.40 -21.29
CA GLU A 390 21.13 8.25 -21.87
C GLU A 390 20.09 9.18 -21.20
N LEU A 391 20.53 10.26 -20.55
CA LEU A 391 19.66 11.23 -19.85
C LEU A 391 19.73 12.65 -20.43
N PRO A 392 19.43 12.86 -21.74
CA PRO A 392 19.60 14.15 -22.41
C PRO A 392 18.68 15.26 -21.88
N SER A 393 17.58 14.89 -21.22
CA SER A 393 16.56 15.82 -20.71
C SER A 393 16.73 16.14 -19.22
N LEU A 394 17.75 15.59 -18.55
CA LEU A 394 17.90 15.74 -17.10
C LEU A 394 18.22 17.18 -16.74
N THR A 395 17.40 17.77 -15.85
CA THR A 395 17.54 19.14 -15.36
C THR A 395 17.92 19.17 -13.88
N VAL A 396 17.45 18.19 -13.09
CA VAL A 396 17.72 18.10 -11.65
C VAL A 396 18.33 16.75 -11.31
N LEU A 397 19.51 16.78 -10.67
CA LEU A 397 20.19 15.60 -10.14
C LEU A 397 20.50 15.79 -8.65
N CYS A 398 19.88 14.97 -7.81
CA CYS A 398 20.04 14.97 -6.37
C CYS A 398 20.81 13.73 -5.90
N LEU A 399 22.05 13.92 -5.45
CA LEU A 399 22.97 12.89 -4.93
C LEU A 399 23.46 13.22 -3.51
N GLU A 400 22.72 14.04 -2.77
CA GLU A 400 23.08 14.45 -1.41
C GLU A 400 23.15 13.27 -0.45
N ASN A 401 23.94 13.40 0.62
CA ASN A 401 24.03 12.40 1.69
C ASN A 401 24.34 10.99 1.17
N ASN A 402 25.29 10.89 0.24
CA ASN A 402 25.85 9.64 -0.25
C ASN A 402 27.30 9.46 0.28
N ARG A 403 28.09 8.60 -0.34
CA ARG A 403 29.48 8.29 0.05
C ARG A 403 30.49 8.54 -1.08
N ILE A 404 30.15 9.41 -2.03
CA ILE A 404 30.97 9.70 -3.21
C ILE A 404 32.29 10.32 -2.75
N GLN A 405 33.42 9.76 -3.19
CA GLN A 405 34.77 10.16 -2.73
C GLN A 405 35.50 11.09 -3.71
N SER A 406 35.22 10.94 -5.01
CA SER A 406 35.80 11.76 -6.07
C SER A 406 34.79 12.02 -7.17
N ILE A 407 35.01 13.12 -7.90
CA ILE A 407 34.33 13.37 -9.17
C ILE A 407 35.37 13.30 -10.27
N ASN A 408 35.27 12.29 -11.12
CA ASN A 408 36.20 12.07 -12.23
C ASN A 408 35.74 12.83 -13.48
N ALA A 409 36.67 13.11 -14.39
CA ALA A 409 36.35 13.65 -15.70
C ALA A 409 35.44 12.68 -16.47
N GLY A 410 34.49 13.21 -17.25
CA GLY A 410 33.59 12.40 -18.09
C GLY A 410 32.35 11.84 -17.40
N VAL A 411 32.28 11.81 -16.06
CA VAL A 411 31.15 11.20 -15.32
C VAL A 411 29.82 11.90 -15.59
N PHE A 412 29.84 13.20 -15.84
CA PHE A 412 28.66 14.02 -16.11
C PHE A 412 28.61 14.54 -17.55
N ASP A 413 29.35 13.91 -18.46
CA ASP A 413 29.27 14.25 -19.87
C ASP A 413 27.84 14.07 -20.39
N HIS A 414 27.49 14.81 -21.44
CA HIS A 414 26.16 14.79 -22.07
C HIS A 414 24.97 15.28 -21.22
N LEU A 415 25.17 15.65 -19.95
CA LEU A 415 24.17 16.33 -19.12
C LEU A 415 24.02 17.83 -19.44
N SER A 416 23.88 18.17 -20.73
CA SER A 416 23.86 19.56 -21.21
C SER A 416 22.63 20.37 -20.77
N SER A 417 21.56 19.68 -20.36
CA SER A 417 20.30 20.28 -19.88
C SER A 417 20.27 20.48 -18.36
N LEU A 418 21.29 20.00 -17.63
CA LEU A 418 21.30 20.02 -16.17
C LEU A 418 21.38 21.45 -15.64
N THR A 419 20.46 21.84 -14.76
CA THR A 419 20.39 23.18 -14.15
C THR A 419 20.72 23.15 -12.67
N ASP A 420 20.37 22.08 -11.96
CA ASP A 420 20.49 21.98 -10.51
C ASP A 420 21.13 20.65 -10.11
N MET A 421 22.33 20.73 -9.54
CA MET A 421 23.11 19.57 -9.15
C MET A 421 23.46 19.60 -7.68
N TRP A 422 23.01 18.59 -6.95
CA TRP A 422 23.19 18.50 -5.52
C TRP A 422 24.09 17.34 -5.12
N LEU A 423 25.22 17.67 -4.51
CA LEU A 423 26.27 16.72 -4.11
C LEU A 423 26.67 16.93 -2.65
N SER A 424 25.85 17.63 -1.88
CA SER A 424 26.18 18.00 -0.50
C SER A 424 26.09 16.80 0.44
N GLY A 425 26.91 16.76 1.49
CA GLY A 425 26.87 15.63 2.45
C GLY A 425 27.53 14.34 1.93
N ASN A 426 28.46 14.45 0.97
CA ASN A 426 29.25 13.32 0.49
C ASN A 426 30.65 13.31 1.14
N ARG A 427 31.58 12.50 0.60
CA ARG A 427 32.98 12.42 1.04
C ARG A 427 33.93 12.92 -0.06
N ILE A 428 33.46 13.86 -0.89
CA ILE A 428 34.20 14.29 -2.09
C ILE A 428 35.46 15.01 -1.61
N SER A 429 36.62 14.44 -1.91
CA SER A 429 37.92 15.01 -1.53
C SER A 429 38.69 15.60 -2.73
N SER A 430 38.41 15.10 -3.94
CA SER A 430 39.03 15.54 -5.19
C SER A 430 37.99 15.67 -6.32
N ILE A 431 38.16 16.69 -7.15
CA ILE A 431 37.40 16.92 -8.38
C ILE A 431 38.40 17.06 -9.51
N GLU A 432 38.33 16.18 -10.51
CA GLU A 432 39.25 16.20 -11.64
C GLU A 432 39.00 17.40 -12.56
N LYS A 433 40.05 17.87 -13.22
CA LYS A 433 39.95 18.92 -14.23
C LYS A 433 39.06 18.45 -15.38
N GLY A 434 38.00 19.20 -15.69
CA GLY A 434 37.04 18.86 -16.74
C GLY A 434 35.88 17.98 -16.27
N ALA A 435 35.78 17.67 -14.97
CA ALA A 435 34.63 16.98 -14.36
C ALA A 435 33.26 17.58 -14.71
N PHE A 436 33.21 18.88 -15.00
CA PHE A 436 32.01 19.64 -15.29
C PHE A 436 31.96 20.16 -16.74
N SER A 437 32.81 19.61 -17.61
CA SER A 437 32.88 20.02 -19.01
C SER A 437 31.53 19.79 -19.71
N GLY A 438 31.07 20.76 -20.51
CA GLY A 438 29.82 20.65 -21.26
C GLY A 438 28.53 20.92 -20.48
N MET A 439 28.59 21.08 -19.14
CA MET A 439 27.43 21.44 -18.32
C MET A 439 27.13 22.96 -18.37
N SER A 440 27.01 23.52 -19.56
CA SER A 440 26.86 24.96 -19.78
C SER A 440 25.57 25.56 -19.24
N SER A 441 24.55 24.74 -19.02
CA SER A 441 23.24 25.15 -18.50
C SER A 441 23.15 25.13 -16.97
N LEU A 442 24.19 24.66 -16.26
CA LEU A 442 24.12 24.50 -14.82
C LEU A 442 24.01 25.87 -14.13
N ILE A 443 22.99 26.04 -13.30
CA ILE A 443 22.67 27.26 -12.56
C ILE A 443 23.15 27.16 -11.11
N ALA A 444 22.99 26.00 -10.48
CA ALA A 444 23.31 25.80 -9.07
C ALA A 444 24.09 24.50 -8.84
N LEU A 445 25.23 24.64 -8.13
CA LEU A 445 26.09 23.53 -7.73
C LEU A 445 26.26 23.51 -6.21
N TRP A 446 25.80 22.44 -5.58
CA TRP A 446 25.79 22.29 -4.12
C TRP A 446 26.81 21.26 -3.66
N LEU A 447 28.00 21.71 -3.25
CA LEU A 447 29.11 20.89 -2.78
C LEU A 447 29.37 21.02 -1.27
N ALA A 448 28.39 21.51 -0.51
CA ALA A 448 28.57 21.72 0.92
C ALA A 448 28.71 20.39 1.69
N HIS A 449 29.32 20.40 2.88
CA HIS A 449 29.47 19.19 3.70
C HIS A 449 30.18 18.05 2.95
N ASN A 450 31.36 18.34 2.42
CA ASN A 450 32.25 17.38 1.74
C ASN A 450 33.66 17.46 2.35
N GLU A 451 34.63 16.78 1.74
CA GLU A 451 36.01 16.67 2.22
C GLU A 451 37.00 17.39 1.27
N ILE A 452 36.52 18.34 0.47
CA ILE A 452 37.31 19.02 -0.56
C ILE A 452 38.41 19.81 0.13
N TYR A 453 39.67 19.44 -0.08
CA TYR A 453 40.81 20.11 0.54
C TYR A 453 41.47 21.18 -0.34
N ALA A 454 41.26 21.07 -1.66
CA ALA A 454 41.82 21.94 -2.69
C ALA A 454 40.88 22.00 -3.90
N ILE A 455 40.85 23.15 -4.57
CA ILE A 455 40.19 23.33 -5.86
C ILE A 455 41.27 23.69 -6.86
N GLU A 456 41.49 22.81 -7.84
CA GLU A 456 42.48 23.05 -8.88
C GLU A 456 41.98 24.05 -9.94
N LYS A 457 42.92 24.74 -10.59
CA LYS A 457 42.61 25.68 -11.66
C LYS A 457 41.88 24.98 -12.80
N GLY A 458 40.72 25.53 -13.17
CA GLY A 458 39.92 25.06 -14.29
C GLY A 458 39.00 23.87 -13.97
N VAL A 459 38.85 23.49 -12.70
CA VAL A 459 37.82 22.52 -12.26
C VAL A 459 36.41 22.97 -12.70
N PHE A 460 36.12 24.26 -12.60
CA PHE A 460 34.82 24.84 -12.96
C PHE A 460 34.70 25.28 -14.43
N ASN A 461 35.67 24.93 -15.28
CA ASN A 461 35.60 25.28 -16.70
C ASN A 461 34.36 24.65 -17.35
N GLY A 462 33.62 25.45 -18.12
CA GLY A 462 32.40 25.02 -18.80
C GLY A 462 31.10 25.42 -18.08
N LEU A 463 31.17 25.81 -16.80
CA LEU A 463 30.03 26.24 -15.99
C LEU A 463 29.63 27.71 -16.25
N THR A 464 29.43 28.06 -17.52
CA THR A 464 29.26 29.45 -17.96
C THR A 464 28.00 30.13 -17.45
N SER A 465 26.95 29.37 -17.13
CA SER A 465 25.67 29.89 -16.61
C SER A 465 25.53 29.75 -15.09
N LEU A 466 26.56 29.29 -14.39
CA LEU A 466 26.48 29.03 -12.95
C LEU A 466 26.28 30.33 -12.18
N LEU A 467 25.18 30.41 -11.42
CA LEU A 467 24.85 31.55 -10.57
C LEU A 467 25.19 31.29 -9.11
N LYS A 468 25.03 30.03 -8.65
CA LYS A 468 25.12 29.66 -7.23
C LYS A 468 26.12 28.53 -7.03
N LEU A 469 27.12 28.77 -6.17
CA LEU A 469 28.11 27.77 -5.77
C LEU A 469 28.19 27.68 -4.24
N ARG A 470 27.86 26.53 -3.67
CA ARG A 470 28.06 26.24 -2.23
C ARG A 470 29.27 25.36 -2.01
N LEU A 471 30.25 25.88 -1.26
CA LEU A 471 31.45 25.15 -0.82
C LEU A 471 31.58 25.09 0.70
N SER A 472 30.60 25.58 1.46
CA SER A 472 30.60 25.56 2.94
C SER A 472 30.77 24.15 3.51
N PHE A 473 31.41 24.02 4.67
CA PHE A 473 31.62 22.72 5.32
C PHE A 473 32.46 21.77 4.47
N ASN A 474 33.60 22.26 3.97
CA ASN A 474 34.66 21.49 3.34
C ASN A 474 35.98 21.66 4.12
N ASP A 475 37.06 21.12 3.57
CA ASP A 475 38.41 21.17 4.14
C ASP A 475 39.36 22.09 3.37
N ILE A 476 38.82 23.03 2.58
CA ILE A 476 39.60 23.89 1.67
C ILE A 476 40.58 24.73 2.49
N ARG A 477 41.87 24.61 2.15
CA ARG A 477 42.97 25.25 2.89
C ARG A 477 43.49 26.52 2.25
N TRP A 478 43.41 26.61 0.93
CA TRP A 478 43.96 27.71 0.13
C TRP A 478 43.09 27.93 -1.10
N ILE A 479 43.01 29.18 -1.53
CA ILE A 479 42.36 29.58 -2.78
C ILE A 479 43.41 30.29 -3.61
N ASN A 480 43.84 29.63 -4.70
CA ASN A 480 44.92 30.11 -5.55
C ASN A 480 44.38 31.04 -6.65
N GLU A 481 45.27 31.78 -7.31
CA GLU A 481 44.92 32.60 -8.48
C GLU A 481 44.25 31.75 -9.58
N GLY A 482 43.10 32.22 -10.09
CA GLY A 482 42.32 31.53 -11.12
C GLY A 482 41.56 30.29 -10.67
N THR A 483 41.35 30.10 -9.35
CA THR A 483 40.52 29.00 -8.82
C THR A 483 39.09 29.03 -9.37
N PHE A 484 38.53 30.23 -9.53
CA PHE A 484 37.17 30.45 -10.02
C PHE A 484 37.12 30.90 -11.50
N ASP A 485 38.21 30.70 -12.25
CA ASP A 485 38.21 30.91 -13.70
C ASP A 485 37.09 30.07 -14.34
N GLY A 486 36.41 30.63 -15.34
CA GLY A 486 35.31 29.94 -16.05
C GLY A 486 33.91 30.14 -15.47
N LEU A 487 33.77 30.96 -14.41
CA LEU A 487 32.49 31.29 -13.75
C LEU A 487 32.03 32.75 -13.98
N PRO A 488 31.80 33.20 -15.23
CA PRO A 488 31.54 34.62 -15.52
C PRO A 488 30.20 35.13 -14.97
N SER A 489 29.24 34.24 -14.72
CA SER A 489 27.88 34.60 -14.26
C SER A 489 27.65 34.39 -12.76
N LEU A 490 28.66 33.98 -12.00
CA LEU A 490 28.50 33.65 -10.58
C LEU A 490 28.04 34.86 -9.77
N THR A 491 26.88 34.76 -9.14
CA THR A 491 26.30 35.82 -8.29
C THR A 491 26.46 35.50 -6.81
N ASP A 492 26.41 34.23 -6.45
CA ASP A 492 26.41 33.81 -5.06
C ASP A 492 27.44 32.69 -4.82
N LEU A 493 28.50 33.04 -4.10
CA LEU A 493 29.51 32.10 -3.62
C LEU A 493 29.37 31.99 -2.09
N TYR A 494 29.35 30.76 -1.56
CA TYR A 494 29.23 30.56 -0.12
C TYR A 494 30.28 29.58 0.40
N GLY A 495 30.80 29.86 1.59
CA GLY A 495 31.74 28.99 2.30
C GLY A 495 33.20 29.44 2.23
N VAL A 496 33.47 30.63 1.71
CA VAL A 496 34.82 31.20 1.58
C VAL A 496 35.06 32.22 2.69
N ARG A 497 35.34 31.73 3.92
CA ARG A 497 35.64 32.58 5.08
C ARG A 497 37.01 32.28 5.66
N LEU A 498 37.81 33.33 5.88
CA LEU A 498 39.12 33.22 6.52
C LEU A 498 39.00 32.89 8.01
N ARG A 499 39.91 32.03 8.51
CA ARG A 499 40.06 31.78 9.95
C ARG A 499 40.44 33.10 10.64
N ARG A 500 39.73 33.47 11.71
CA ARG A 500 39.91 34.70 12.50
C ARG A 500 41.31 34.87 13.16
N GLN A 501 42.24 33.94 12.97
CA GLN A 501 43.57 33.96 13.60
C GLN A 501 44.56 35.00 13.02
N LEU A 502 44.15 35.83 12.05
CA LEU A 502 44.96 36.92 11.51
C LEU A 502 44.63 38.31 12.07
N PHE A 503 43.65 38.44 12.98
CA PHE A 503 43.41 39.68 13.71
C PHE A 503 43.83 39.53 15.17
N CYS A 504 45.09 39.88 15.46
CA CYS A 504 45.50 40.21 16.82
C CYS A 504 44.88 41.55 17.23
N ASP A 505 43.61 41.55 17.65
CA ASP A 505 43.24 42.39 18.77
C ASP A 505 41.97 41.92 19.49
N ARG A 506 41.99 42.10 20.80
CA ARG A 506 41.08 41.52 21.79
C ARG A 506 39.64 42.00 21.62
N THR A 507 38.69 41.06 21.59
CA THR A 507 37.49 41.03 22.47
C THR A 507 36.63 39.80 22.13
N GLU A 508 36.22 39.09 23.18
CA GLU A 508 35.48 37.84 23.13
C GLU A 508 34.08 38.02 22.52
N LEU A 509 33.78 37.23 21.49
CA LEU A 509 32.43 36.82 21.14
C LEU A 509 32.46 35.30 20.96
N PRO A 510 31.48 34.55 21.51
CA PRO A 510 31.42 33.11 21.34
C PRO A 510 31.08 32.81 19.87
N THR A 511 32.11 32.66 19.04
CA THR A 511 31.98 32.29 17.63
C THR A 511 31.80 30.78 17.54
N ARG A 512 30.57 30.31 17.79
CA ARG A 512 30.16 28.99 17.34
C ARG A 512 30.03 29.00 15.80
N SER A 513 31.14 28.67 15.14
CA SER A 513 31.26 27.91 13.88
C SER A 513 30.03 27.88 12.94
N LEU A 514 30.00 28.66 11.85
CA LEU A 514 28.93 28.52 10.83
C LEU A 514 29.33 28.68 9.33
N GLU A 515 30.59 28.85 8.97
CA GLU A 515 31.03 28.77 7.55
C GLU A 515 32.34 27.98 7.48
N ALA A 516 32.22 26.66 7.50
CA ALA A 516 33.33 25.77 7.77
C ALA A 516 34.15 25.46 6.51
N ASN A 517 35.20 26.23 6.26
CA ASN A 517 36.38 25.74 5.56
C ASN A 517 37.61 26.02 6.44
N LYS A 518 38.77 25.47 6.09
CA LYS A 518 40.03 25.65 6.83
C LYS A 518 40.96 26.62 6.10
N ILE A 519 40.42 27.70 5.53
CA ILE A 519 41.18 28.61 4.66
C ILE A 519 42.24 29.37 5.46
N TYR A 520 43.51 29.15 5.11
CA TYR A 520 44.68 29.80 5.70
C TYR A 520 45.19 30.98 4.85
N SER A 521 45.06 30.90 3.52
CA SER A 521 45.51 31.94 2.58
C SER A 521 44.60 32.02 1.35
N ILE A 522 44.55 33.21 0.76
CA ILE A 522 43.90 33.50 -0.51
C ILE A 522 44.90 34.30 -1.34
N ASP A 523 45.20 33.83 -2.55
CA ASP A 523 46.12 34.52 -3.46
C ASP A 523 45.53 35.84 -3.96
N ARG A 524 46.43 36.78 -4.29
CA ARG A 524 46.04 38.01 -4.99
C ARG A 524 45.52 37.62 -6.38
N GLY A 525 44.30 38.06 -6.71
CA GLY A 525 43.63 37.71 -7.97
C GLY A 525 42.82 36.41 -7.93
N ALA A 526 42.67 35.77 -6.76
CA ALA A 526 41.86 34.56 -6.61
C ALA A 526 40.39 34.70 -7.07
N PHE A 527 39.84 35.92 -7.01
CA PHE A 527 38.46 36.25 -7.43
C PHE A 527 38.41 37.11 -8.70
N ASP A 528 39.52 37.24 -9.42
CA ASP A 528 39.54 38.00 -10.67
C ASP A 528 38.58 37.34 -11.68
N GLY A 529 37.84 38.16 -12.44
CA GLY A 529 36.85 37.67 -13.41
C GLY A 529 35.45 37.44 -12.85
N LEU A 530 35.25 37.43 -11.53
CA LEU A 530 33.93 37.30 -10.89
C LEU A 530 33.17 38.64 -10.82
N TYR A 531 32.97 39.29 -11.96
CA TYR A 531 32.38 40.64 -12.03
C TYR A 531 30.91 40.71 -11.60
N SER A 532 30.20 39.58 -11.61
CA SER A 532 28.79 39.48 -11.23
C SER A 532 28.54 39.10 -9.77
N LEU A 533 29.60 38.90 -8.97
CA LEU A 533 29.49 38.43 -7.60
C LEU A 533 28.78 39.45 -6.71
N GLN A 534 27.66 39.04 -6.09
CA GLN A 534 26.82 39.85 -5.20
C GLN A 534 26.96 39.40 -3.74
N THR A 535 27.12 38.09 -3.51
CA THR A 535 27.21 37.48 -2.19
C THR A 535 28.48 36.64 -2.09
N LEU A 536 29.28 36.84 -1.03
CA LEU A 536 30.49 36.08 -0.71
C LEU A 536 30.45 35.57 0.75
#